data_AF-A0A1X0NFJ5-F1
#
_entry.id   AF-A0A1X0NFJ5-F1
#
_cell.length_a   1.000
_cell.length_b   1.000
_cell.length_c   1.000
_cell.angle_alpha   90.00
_cell.angle_beta   90.00
_cell.angle_gamma   90.00
#
_symmetry.space_group_name_H-M   'P 1'
#
loop_
_entity.id
_entity.type
_entity.pdbx_description
1 polymer ?
#
loop_
_entity_poly.entity_id
_entity_poly.type
_entity_poly.pdbx_seq_one_letter_code
_entity_poly.pdbx_strand_id
1 'polypeptide(L)'
;MATMFIQLRRLVYLLVLLHCCVCVVRADGEDTKEERYREKVWHLRNTTIRAYARLVEGRGCLNAWREMVRTSNESYKRAHSAAKLTEEIAAKVKVMKEKLEASASTFTGWEDVGSLLDEVKETTSDVEERIKEAERKALSIKRAGDFCKVEYDNAVNVMDELYKAQYMYEELFEPGRKPKSEWTKDDRLVENSTDTHGQIKKFIAEFDLFRGEAQVSKVNALIQVKEAKDSIEKTAKRFKELKEEIEKSSRDGDEKLKSSRVKDKVTEMAEAVAKAGKIEEPKKKELLSAAVYNVTLMEEREKAVRLVADEVVGIHREKAERARRAAEEAQRERERAQREEEERERRVAEEAQREKERVQKEREERERKVAEEAQRERERARKVAEEEALRERERARKVAEDEAQKESERRMVEGKKKKDNSVGPALVHGPLLLLLVLMCVLGYTLVC
;
A
#
# COMPACT_ATOMS: atom_id res chain seq x y z
N MET A 1 -5.47 -64.07 50.63
CA MET A 1 -4.76 -62.81 50.28
C MET A 1 -4.04 -62.86 48.93
N ALA A 2 -3.30 -63.91 48.57
CA ALA A 2 -2.54 -63.97 47.29
C ALA A 2 -3.40 -63.75 46.01
N THR A 3 -4.67 -64.15 46.01
CA THR A 3 -5.59 -64.01 44.87
C THR A 3 -5.93 -62.56 44.50
N MET A 4 -6.07 -61.64 45.47
CA MET A 4 -6.29 -60.21 45.19
C MET A 4 -5.07 -59.57 44.51
N PHE A 5 -3.86 -59.98 44.89
CA PHE A 5 -2.62 -59.44 44.32
C PHE A 5 -2.47 -59.79 42.83
N ILE A 6 -3.01 -60.93 42.41
CA ILE A 6 -3.04 -61.37 41.00
C ILE A 6 -4.04 -60.51 40.19
N GLN A 7 -5.19 -60.16 40.77
CA GLN A 7 -6.19 -59.32 40.10
C GLN A 7 -5.69 -57.88 39.91
N LEU A 8 -5.06 -57.28 40.93
CA LEU A 8 -4.43 -55.95 40.82
C LEU A 8 -3.34 -55.90 39.76
N ARG A 9 -2.45 -56.91 39.70
CA ARG A 9 -1.41 -56.99 38.65
C ARG A 9 -2.00 -57.04 37.24
N ARG A 10 -3.08 -57.81 37.03
CA ARG A 10 -3.77 -57.87 35.72
C ARG A 10 -4.34 -56.51 35.31
N LEU A 11 -4.94 -55.76 36.23
CA LEU A 11 -5.47 -54.41 35.97
C LEU A 11 -4.35 -53.42 35.58
N VAL A 12 -3.20 -53.46 36.25
CA VAL A 12 -2.05 -52.61 35.91
C VAL A 12 -1.51 -52.94 34.52
N TYR A 13 -1.34 -54.22 34.16
CA TYR A 13 -0.92 -54.59 32.80
C TYR A 13 -1.92 -54.13 31.74
N LEU A 14 -3.23 -54.20 32.02
CA LEU A 14 -4.27 -53.76 31.10
C LEU A 14 -4.26 -52.24 30.92
N LEU A 15 -4.05 -51.46 31.99
CA LEU A 15 -3.89 -50.00 31.93
C LEU A 15 -2.61 -49.58 31.18
N VAL A 16 -1.49 -50.28 31.38
CA VAL A 16 -0.24 -50.03 30.66
C VAL A 16 -0.39 -50.38 29.17
N LEU A 17 -1.06 -51.48 28.83
CA LEU A 17 -1.41 -51.81 27.45
C LEU A 17 -2.32 -50.76 26.83
N LEU A 18 -3.36 -50.30 27.54
CA LEU A 18 -4.28 -49.27 27.04
C LEU A 18 -3.55 -47.93 26.83
N HIS A 19 -2.62 -47.57 27.73
CA HIS A 19 -1.78 -46.39 27.58
C HIS A 19 -0.82 -46.53 26.39
N CYS A 20 -0.17 -47.68 26.21
CA CYS A 20 0.63 -47.96 25.01
C CYS A 20 -0.20 -47.88 23.73
N CYS A 21 -1.41 -48.46 23.70
CA CYS A 21 -2.29 -48.37 22.53
C CYS A 21 -2.69 -46.91 22.23
N VAL A 22 -3.02 -46.11 23.24
CA VAL A 22 -3.34 -44.67 23.06
C VAL A 22 -2.12 -43.88 22.58
N CYS A 23 -0.91 -44.20 23.05
CA CYS A 23 0.32 -43.57 22.59
C CYS A 23 0.71 -43.97 21.16
N VAL A 24 0.53 -45.24 20.77
CA VAL A 24 0.79 -45.73 19.41
C VAL A 24 -0.20 -45.14 18.41
N VAL A 25 -1.50 -45.09 18.75
CA VAL A 25 -2.53 -44.46 17.89
C VAL A 25 -2.29 -42.94 17.70
N ARG A 26 -1.52 -42.30 18.59
CA ARG A 26 -1.08 -40.90 18.42
C ARG A 26 0.23 -40.75 17.63
N ALA A 27 1.00 -41.81 17.40
CA ALA A 27 2.28 -41.76 16.71
C ALA A 27 2.13 -41.75 15.17
N ASP A 28 1.14 -42.47 14.63
CA ASP A 28 0.85 -42.52 13.19
C ASP A 28 0.03 -41.32 12.68
N GLY A 29 -0.29 -40.36 13.57
CA GLY A 29 -0.78 -39.04 13.20
C GLY A 29 0.34 -38.16 12.64
N GLU A 30 0.98 -38.57 11.54
CA GLU A 30 1.79 -37.64 10.76
C GLU A 30 0.87 -36.54 10.25
N ASP A 31 0.92 -35.35 10.87
CA ASP A 31 0.18 -34.17 10.40
C ASP A 31 0.37 -34.05 8.90
N THR A 32 -0.71 -34.24 8.15
CA THR A 32 -0.60 -34.31 6.71
C THR A 32 0.02 -33.02 6.24
N LYS A 33 0.84 -33.08 5.18
CA LYS A 33 1.48 -31.87 4.63
C LYS A 33 0.46 -30.75 4.42
N GLU A 34 -0.77 -31.11 4.05
CA GLU A 34 -1.92 -30.23 3.87
C GLU A 34 -2.45 -29.60 5.17
N GLU A 35 -2.50 -30.34 6.28
CA GLU A 35 -2.83 -29.78 7.60
C GLU A 35 -1.79 -28.75 8.03
N ARG A 36 -0.49 -29.05 7.90
CA ARG A 36 0.59 -28.08 8.18
C ARG A 36 0.53 -26.84 7.29
N TYR A 37 0.13 -26.97 6.03
CA TYR A 37 -0.15 -25.83 5.14
C TYR A 37 -1.34 -25.01 5.65
N ARG A 38 -2.48 -25.66 5.92
CA ARG A 38 -3.70 -25.00 6.42
C ARG A 38 -3.47 -24.29 7.76
N GLU A 39 -2.74 -24.91 8.68
CA GLU A 39 -2.36 -24.35 9.97
C GLU A 39 -1.54 -23.07 9.79
N LYS A 40 -0.47 -23.09 8.98
CA LYS A 40 0.37 -21.91 8.74
C LYS A 40 -0.37 -20.77 8.01
N VAL A 41 -1.21 -21.09 7.03
CA VAL A 41 -2.12 -20.11 6.37
C VAL A 41 -3.05 -19.47 7.41
N TRP A 42 -3.71 -20.29 8.23
CA TRP A 42 -4.65 -19.86 9.26
C TRP A 42 -3.96 -19.02 10.34
N HIS A 43 -2.76 -19.42 10.76
CA HIS A 43 -1.95 -18.72 11.74
C HIS A 43 -1.54 -17.34 11.24
N LEU A 44 -0.96 -17.22 10.02
CA LEU A 44 -0.63 -15.93 9.43
C LEU A 44 -1.86 -15.02 9.28
N ARG A 45 -2.99 -15.57 8.82
CA ARG A 45 -4.25 -14.81 8.68
C ARG A 45 -4.76 -14.29 10.02
N ASN A 46 -4.80 -15.12 11.06
CA ASN A 46 -5.30 -14.73 12.37
C ASN A 46 -4.35 -13.76 13.09
N THR A 47 -3.03 -13.97 12.98
CA THR A 47 -2.05 -13.04 13.54
C THR A 47 -2.10 -11.69 12.83
N THR A 48 -2.32 -11.65 11.51
CA THR A 48 -2.55 -10.39 10.77
C THR A 48 -3.81 -9.66 11.24
N ILE A 49 -4.94 -10.37 11.43
CA ILE A 49 -6.20 -9.79 11.94
C ILE A 49 -6.00 -9.22 13.36
N ARG A 50 -5.34 -9.97 14.25
CA ARG A 50 -5.00 -9.52 15.62
C ARG A 50 -4.08 -8.30 15.60
N ALA A 51 -3.07 -8.30 14.74
CA ALA A 51 -2.11 -7.22 14.59
C ALA A 51 -2.81 -5.93 14.13
N TYR A 52 -3.71 -6.01 13.16
CA TYR A 52 -4.54 -4.89 12.72
C TYR A 52 -5.47 -4.37 13.85
N ALA A 53 -6.08 -5.24 14.65
CA ALA A 53 -6.91 -4.82 15.78
C ALA A 53 -6.09 -4.01 16.81
N ARG A 54 -4.91 -4.51 17.22
CA ARG A 54 -4.00 -3.79 18.13
C ARG A 54 -3.51 -2.46 17.56
N LEU A 55 -3.25 -2.38 16.25
CA LEU A 55 -2.90 -1.13 15.58
C LEU A 55 -4.02 -0.08 15.70
N VAL A 56 -5.28 -0.48 15.54
CA VAL A 56 -6.44 0.42 15.67
C VAL A 56 -6.59 0.90 17.12
N GLU A 57 -6.49 -0.01 18.10
CA GLU A 57 -6.54 0.30 19.53
C GLU A 57 -5.41 1.28 19.93
N GLY A 58 -4.18 0.97 19.53
CA GLY A 58 -3.00 1.81 19.79
C GLY A 58 -3.11 3.21 19.17
N ARG A 59 -3.54 3.33 17.90
CA ARG A 59 -3.79 4.63 17.25
C ARG A 59 -4.91 5.42 17.93
N GLY A 60 -5.98 4.75 18.35
CA GLY A 60 -7.08 5.36 19.12
C GLY A 60 -6.55 5.98 20.43
N CYS A 61 -5.75 5.22 21.17
CA CYS A 61 -5.14 5.68 22.41
C CYS A 61 -4.19 6.87 22.20
N LEU A 62 -3.28 6.76 21.21
CA LEU A 62 -2.31 7.81 20.89
C LEU A 62 -3.01 9.13 20.50
N ASN A 63 -4.10 9.08 19.75
CA ASN A 63 -4.90 10.26 19.41
C ASN A 63 -5.60 10.88 20.63
N ALA A 64 -6.17 10.07 21.52
CA ALA A 64 -6.73 10.56 22.78
C ALA A 64 -5.66 11.22 23.68
N TRP A 65 -4.45 10.65 23.71
CA TRP A 65 -3.32 11.20 24.47
C TRP A 65 -2.80 12.52 23.88
N ARG A 66 -2.73 12.64 22.55
CA ARG A 66 -2.44 13.90 21.83
C ARG A 66 -3.40 15.01 22.21
N GLU A 67 -4.70 14.72 22.22
CA GLU A 67 -5.73 15.69 22.58
C GLU A 67 -5.65 16.12 24.06
N MET A 68 -5.33 15.18 24.96
CA MET A 68 -5.04 15.51 26.36
C MET A 68 -3.79 16.40 26.51
N VAL A 69 -2.72 16.15 25.76
CA VAL A 69 -1.52 17.02 25.76
C VAL A 69 -1.84 18.42 25.20
N ARG A 70 -2.65 18.52 24.13
CA ARG A 70 -3.06 19.82 23.55
C ARG A 70 -3.88 20.66 24.52
N THR A 71 -4.98 20.13 25.03
CA THR A 71 -5.89 20.82 25.97
C THR A 71 -5.23 21.16 27.31
N SER A 72 -4.14 20.47 27.64
CA SER A 72 -3.27 20.72 28.77
C SER A 72 -2.29 21.87 28.51
N ASN A 73 -1.61 21.88 27.35
CA ASN A 73 -0.80 23.02 26.89
C ASN A 73 -1.59 24.35 26.86
N GLU A 74 -2.87 24.31 26.50
CA GLU A 74 -3.78 25.46 26.55
C GLU A 74 -4.11 25.90 27.99
N SER A 75 -4.18 24.96 28.93
CA SER A 75 -4.36 25.25 30.36
C SER A 75 -3.12 25.94 30.96
N TYR A 76 -1.91 25.47 30.62
CA TYR A 76 -0.67 26.07 31.10
C TYR A 76 -0.47 27.49 30.57
N LYS A 77 -0.74 27.71 29.27
CA LYS A 77 -0.77 29.06 28.68
C LYS A 77 -1.73 29.99 29.42
N ARG A 78 -2.94 29.53 29.78
CA ARG A 78 -3.89 30.32 30.56
C ARG A 78 -3.39 30.63 31.98
N ALA A 79 -2.77 29.66 32.67
CA ALA A 79 -2.18 29.86 33.99
C ALA A 79 -0.99 30.84 33.95
N HIS A 80 -0.11 30.73 32.96
CA HIS A 80 1.02 31.64 32.73
C HIS A 80 0.58 33.07 32.40
N SER A 81 -0.46 33.23 31.58
CA SER A 81 -1.02 34.55 31.30
C SER A 81 -1.63 35.18 32.56
N ALA A 82 -2.30 34.40 33.39
CA ALA A 82 -2.85 34.87 34.66
C ALA A 82 -1.72 35.26 35.65
N ALA A 83 -0.64 34.48 35.72
CA ALA A 83 0.54 34.78 36.53
C ALA A 83 1.18 36.14 36.21
N LYS A 84 1.17 36.54 34.94
CA LYS A 84 1.68 37.86 34.49
C LYS A 84 0.79 39.01 34.95
N LEU A 85 -0.54 38.85 34.90
CA LEU A 85 -1.47 39.83 35.47
C LEU A 85 -1.21 39.99 36.98
N THR A 86 -0.90 38.90 37.69
CA THR A 86 -0.48 38.95 39.10
C THR A 86 0.83 39.74 39.29
N GLU A 87 1.82 39.65 38.39
CA GLU A 87 3.05 40.47 38.46
C GLU A 87 2.78 41.96 38.17
N GLU A 88 1.88 42.28 37.24
CA GLU A 88 1.44 43.66 36.95
C GLU A 88 0.71 44.27 38.16
N ILE A 89 -0.22 43.52 38.77
CA ILE A 89 -0.88 43.87 40.02
C ILE A 89 0.14 44.06 41.15
N ALA A 90 1.11 43.17 41.30
CA ALA A 90 2.18 43.31 42.28
C ALA A 90 2.97 44.62 42.08
N ALA A 91 3.14 45.08 40.83
CA ALA A 91 3.77 46.36 40.52
C ALA A 91 2.88 47.55 40.92
N LYS A 92 1.57 47.51 40.63
CA LYS A 92 0.59 48.50 41.11
C LYS A 92 0.64 48.63 42.65
N VAL A 93 0.64 47.50 43.36
CA VAL A 93 0.72 47.44 44.84
C VAL A 93 2.00 48.10 45.36
N LYS A 94 3.15 47.88 44.70
CA LYS A 94 4.41 48.53 45.05
C LYS A 94 4.32 50.05 44.92
N VAL A 95 3.78 50.56 43.81
CA VAL A 95 3.60 52.00 43.59
C VAL A 95 2.63 52.61 44.61
N MET A 96 1.56 51.90 44.98
CA MET A 96 0.62 52.37 46.01
C MET A 96 1.27 52.42 47.40
N LYS A 97 2.12 51.44 47.74
CA LYS A 97 2.95 51.47 48.96
C LYS A 97 3.88 52.68 48.98
N GLU A 98 4.64 52.91 47.91
CA GLU A 98 5.57 54.04 47.79
C GLU A 98 4.85 55.41 47.89
N LYS A 99 3.64 55.54 47.32
CA LYS A 99 2.80 56.73 47.48
C LYS A 99 2.35 56.92 48.94
N LEU A 100 1.95 55.85 49.62
CA LEU A 100 1.52 55.89 51.01
C LEU A 100 2.67 56.29 51.95
N GLU A 101 3.86 55.70 51.76
CA GLU A 101 5.09 56.08 52.49
C GLU A 101 5.43 57.57 52.30
N ALA A 102 5.26 58.10 51.09
CA ALA A 102 5.57 59.50 50.77
C ALA A 102 4.52 60.53 51.24
N SER A 103 3.27 60.11 51.53
CA SER A 103 2.14 61.02 51.79
C SER A 103 1.24 60.58 52.95
N ALA A 104 1.78 59.86 53.93
CA ALA A 104 1.06 59.15 54.98
C ALA A 104 0.01 59.97 55.77
N SER A 105 0.14 61.30 55.86
CA SER A 105 -0.78 62.21 56.57
C SER A 105 -1.81 62.93 55.69
N THR A 106 -1.76 62.73 54.37
CA THR A 106 -2.63 63.41 53.38
C THR A 106 -3.08 62.47 52.26
N PHE A 107 -3.00 61.16 52.47
CA PHE A 107 -3.25 60.16 51.43
C PHE A 107 -4.75 60.05 51.10
N THR A 108 -5.17 60.67 50.01
CA THR A 108 -6.57 60.65 49.56
C THR A 108 -6.94 59.43 48.70
N GLY A 109 -5.95 58.66 48.21
CA GLY A 109 -6.11 57.54 47.26
C GLY A 109 -6.67 56.25 47.85
N TRP A 110 -7.43 56.29 48.96
CA TRP A 110 -7.99 55.10 49.60
C TRP A 110 -8.99 54.33 48.72
N GLU A 111 -9.67 55.01 47.79
CA GLU A 111 -10.58 54.37 46.83
C GLU A 111 -9.81 53.58 45.77
N ASP A 112 -8.67 54.09 45.28
CA ASP A 112 -7.74 53.38 44.38
C ASP A 112 -7.16 52.12 45.06
N VAL A 113 -6.87 52.18 46.36
CA VAL A 113 -6.45 50.99 47.13
C VAL A 113 -7.61 49.98 47.20
N GLY A 114 -8.83 50.46 47.41
CA GLY A 114 -10.05 49.65 47.47
C GLY A 114 -10.34 48.89 46.17
N SER A 115 -10.21 49.54 45.02
CA SER A 115 -10.40 48.94 43.69
C SER A 115 -9.27 48.00 43.31
N LEU A 116 -8.01 48.36 43.63
CA LEU A 116 -6.86 47.47 43.42
C LEU A 116 -7.00 46.17 44.22
N LEU A 117 -7.48 46.22 45.47
CA LEU A 117 -7.73 45.03 46.28
C LEU A 117 -8.79 44.09 45.69
N ASP A 118 -9.82 44.66 45.06
CA ASP A 118 -10.86 43.86 44.40
C ASP A 118 -10.32 43.23 43.09
N GLU A 119 -9.51 43.96 42.31
CA GLU A 119 -8.77 43.45 41.13
C GLU A 119 -7.83 42.29 41.50
N VAL A 120 -7.14 42.40 42.63
CA VAL A 120 -6.26 41.35 43.19
C VAL A 120 -7.05 40.11 43.57
N LYS A 121 -8.21 40.28 44.20
CA LYS A 121 -9.06 39.19 44.65
C LYS A 121 -9.48 38.31 43.48
N GLU A 122 -10.02 38.95 42.44
CA GLU A 122 -10.49 38.31 41.23
C GLU A 122 -9.34 37.60 40.50
N THR A 123 -8.24 38.34 40.26
CA THR A 123 -7.07 37.78 39.54
C THR A 123 -6.44 36.62 40.29
N THR A 124 -6.25 36.73 41.61
CA THR A 124 -5.65 35.64 42.41
C THR A 124 -6.52 34.38 42.40
N SER A 125 -7.85 34.54 42.46
CA SER A 125 -8.79 33.42 42.38
C SER A 125 -8.74 32.73 41.01
N ASP A 126 -8.70 33.50 39.91
CA ASP A 126 -8.55 32.98 38.54
C ASP A 126 -7.20 32.26 38.36
N VAL A 127 -6.10 32.81 38.89
CA VAL A 127 -4.79 32.14 38.84
C VAL A 127 -4.80 30.83 39.65
N GLU A 128 -5.37 30.82 40.85
CA GLU A 128 -5.48 29.61 41.69
C GLU A 128 -6.31 28.52 40.99
N GLU A 129 -7.43 28.88 40.36
CA GLU A 129 -8.23 27.94 39.58
C GLU A 129 -7.48 27.39 38.37
N ARG A 130 -6.80 28.25 37.59
CA ARG A 130 -6.02 27.85 36.42
C ARG A 130 -4.82 26.98 36.77
N ILE A 131 -4.15 27.23 37.89
CA ILE A 131 -3.10 26.34 38.43
C ILE A 131 -3.70 24.96 38.75
N LYS A 132 -4.85 24.90 39.43
CA LYS A 132 -5.52 23.62 39.73
C LYS A 132 -6.05 22.90 38.49
N GLU A 133 -6.48 23.62 37.45
CA GLU A 133 -6.81 23.02 36.14
C GLU A 133 -5.57 22.42 35.47
N ALA A 134 -4.48 23.19 35.45
CA ALA A 134 -3.18 22.77 34.94
C ALA A 134 -2.65 21.52 35.64
N GLU A 135 -2.58 21.50 36.97
CA GLU A 135 -2.09 20.36 37.76
C GLU A 135 -2.94 19.09 37.54
N ARG A 136 -4.28 19.23 37.50
CA ARG A 136 -5.18 18.11 37.15
C ARG A 136 -4.89 17.57 35.75
N LYS A 137 -4.70 18.44 34.76
CA LYS A 137 -4.40 18.04 33.38
C LYS A 137 -2.98 17.46 33.23
N ALA A 138 -2.01 17.87 34.04
CA ALA A 138 -0.68 17.25 34.10
C ALA A 138 -0.76 15.79 34.57
N LEU A 139 -1.59 15.52 35.58
CA LEU A 139 -1.86 14.17 36.07
C LEU A 139 -2.63 13.33 35.02
N SER A 140 -3.57 13.93 34.30
CA SER A 140 -4.29 13.26 33.20
C SER A 140 -3.36 12.87 32.04
N ILE A 141 -2.43 13.75 31.61
CA ILE A 141 -1.39 13.38 30.61
C ILE A 141 -0.63 12.14 31.07
N LYS A 142 -0.20 12.09 32.34
CA LYS A 142 0.56 10.96 32.86
C LYS A 142 -0.26 9.67 32.80
N ARG A 143 -1.49 9.69 33.34
CA ARG A 143 -2.38 8.51 33.34
C ARG A 143 -2.70 8.02 31.93
N ALA A 144 -2.91 8.94 30.99
CA ALA A 144 -3.12 8.61 29.58
C ALA A 144 -1.88 7.96 28.95
N GLY A 145 -0.67 8.46 29.24
CA GLY A 145 0.59 7.86 28.79
C GLY A 145 0.83 6.48 29.40
N ASP A 146 0.57 6.32 30.70
CA ASP A 146 0.67 5.03 31.40
C ASP A 146 -0.32 4.00 30.82
N PHE A 147 -1.53 4.43 30.44
CA PHE A 147 -2.52 3.57 29.77
C PHE A 147 -2.13 3.23 28.32
N CYS A 148 -1.78 4.22 27.49
CA CYS A 148 -1.38 3.97 26.11
C CYS A 148 -0.05 3.23 25.96
N LYS A 149 0.78 3.20 27.01
CA LYS A 149 1.94 2.29 27.07
C LYS A 149 1.51 0.82 26.96
N VAL A 150 0.38 0.42 27.54
CA VAL A 150 -0.12 -0.97 27.43
C VAL A 150 -0.41 -1.31 25.97
N GLU A 151 -1.02 -0.40 25.21
CA GLU A 151 -1.28 -0.64 23.78
C GLU A 151 -0.02 -0.56 22.90
N TYR A 152 0.96 0.26 23.29
CA TYR A 152 2.30 0.21 22.69
C TYR A 152 2.97 -1.15 22.92
N ASP A 153 3.00 -1.65 24.17
CA ASP A 153 3.60 -2.95 24.50
C ASP A 153 2.84 -4.09 23.78
N ASN A 154 1.51 -4.02 23.67
CA ASN A 154 0.69 -4.93 22.86
C ASN A 154 1.07 -4.90 21.36
N ALA A 155 1.31 -3.71 20.81
CA ALA A 155 1.70 -3.53 19.40
C ALA A 155 3.11 -4.09 19.12
N VAL A 156 4.07 -3.90 20.04
CA VAL A 156 5.41 -4.49 19.95
C VAL A 156 5.33 -6.02 19.95
N ASN A 157 4.58 -6.60 20.89
CA ASN A 157 4.42 -8.05 20.99
C ASN A 157 3.78 -8.66 19.73
N VAL A 158 2.70 -8.07 19.22
CA VAL A 158 2.00 -8.60 18.03
C VAL A 158 2.79 -8.38 16.73
N MET A 159 3.71 -7.42 16.67
CA MET A 159 4.64 -7.24 15.55
C MET A 159 5.62 -8.41 15.47
N ASP A 160 6.20 -8.83 16.60
CA ASP A 160 7.09 -10.00 16.67
C ASP A 160 6.35 -11.32 16.38
N GLU A 161 5.12 -11.49 16.88
CA GLU A 161 4.26 -12.62 16.49
C GLU A 161 3.97 -12.62 14.98
N LEU A 162 3.68 -11.46 14.38
CA LEU A 162 3.38 -11.34 12.95
C LEU A 162 4.61 -11.67 12.09
N TYR A 163 5.79 -11.18 12.48
CA TYR A 163 7.07 -11.53 11.82
C TYR A 163 7.35 -13.03 11.88
N LYS A 164 7.14 -13.68 13.04
CA LYS A 164 7.26 -15.14 13.18
C LYS A 164 6.24 -15.90 12.31
N ALA A 165 5.00 -15.43 12.26
CA ALA A 165 3.96 -16.01 11.43
C ALA A 165 4.27 -15.91 9.92
N GLN A 166 4.84 -14.78 9.48
CA GLN A 166 5.32 -14.59 8.11
C GLN A 166 6.45 -15.55 7.79
N TYR A 167 7.50 -15.60 8.62
CA TYR A 167 8.62 -16.52 8.44
C TYR A 167 8.18 -17.99 8.34
N MET A 168 7.30 -18.44 9.26
CA MET A 168 6.76 -19.80 9.21
C MET A 168 5.95 -20.06 7.93
N TYR A 169 5.22 -19.07 7.41
CA TYR A 169 4.49 -19.20 6.16
C TYR A 169 5.43 -19.30 4.95
N GLU A 170 6.48 -18.46 4.88
CA GLU A 170 7.44 -18.45 3.78
C GLU A 170 8.31 -19.72 3.73
N GLU A 171 8.62 -20.33 4.87
CA GLU A 171 9.31 -21.64 4.99
C GLU A 171 8.62 -22.78 4.20
N LEU A 172 7.33 -22.64 3.87
CA LEU A 172 6.60 -23.60 3.02
C LEU A 172 7.03 -23.57 1.54
N PHE A 173 7.64 -22.47 1.10
CA PHE A 173 7.96 -22.17 -0.30
C PHE A 173 9.47 -22.03 -0.56
N GLU A 174 10.33 -22.36 0.42
CA GLU A 174 11.78 -22.30 0.26
C GLU A 174 12.30 -23.22 -0.86
N PRO A 175 13.27 -22.78 -1.69
CA PRO A 175 13.73 -23.49 -2.90
C PRO A 175 14.55 -24.77 -2.66
N GLY A 176 14.45 -25.38 -1.48
CA GLY A 176 14.93 -26.73 -1.16
C GLY A 176 13.81 -27.74 -0.82
N ARG A 177 12.61 -27.26 -0.49
CA ARG A 177 11.43 -28.10 -0.27
C ARG A 177 10.58 -28.02 -1.53
N LYS A 178 10.36 -29.14 -2.21
CA LYS A 178 9.36 -29.18 -3.29
C LYS A 178 7.98 -28.98 -2.64
N PRO A 179 7.29 -27.84 -2.83
CA PRO A 179 5.91 -27.72 -2.37
C PRO A 179 5.09 -28.78 -3.11
N LYS A 180 3.94 -29.19 -2.53
CA LYS A 180 2.96 -29.92 -3.35
C LYS A 180 2.59 -29.00 -4.53
N SER A 181 2.47 -29.57 -5.73
CA SER A 181 2.09 -28.83 -6.95
C SER A 181 0.74 -28.11 -6.87
N GLU A 182 -0.07 -28.47 -5.87
CA GLU A 182 -1.38 -27.89 -5.55
C GLU A 182 -1.30 -26.65 -4.66
N TRP A 183 -0.15 -26.36 -4.04
CA TRP A 183 -0.01 -25.22 -3.11
C TRP A 183 0.44 -23.97 -3.85
N THR A 184 -0.48 -23.03 -4.02
CA THR A 184 -0.17 -21.67 -4.45
C THR A 184 0.15 -20.77 -3.26
N LYS A 185 1.07 -19.82 -3.44
CA LYS A 185 1.31 -18.75 -2.47
C LYS A 185 0.12 -17.79 -2.50
N ASP A 186 -0.46 -17.49 -1.35
CA ASP A 186 -1.50 -16.46 -1.20
C ASP A 186 -0.77 -15.10 -1.08
N ASP A 187 -0.38 -14.55 -2.22
CA ASP A 187 0.38 -13.29 -2.28
C ASP A 187 -0.37 -12.13 -1.61
N ARG A 188 -1.72 -12.15 -1.62
CA ARG A 188 -2.54 -11.16 -0.91
C ARG A 188 -2.42 -11.29 0.61
N LEU A 189 -2.35 -12.50 1.14
CA LEU A 189 -2.12 -12.73 2.57
C LEU A 189 -0.73 -12.22 2.99
N VAL A 190 0.30 -12.46 2.16
CA VAL A 190 1.65 -11.96 2.41
C VAL A 190 1.70 -10.43 2.32
N GLU A 191 1.11 -9.83 1.28
CA GLU A 191 1.03 -8.37 1.11
C GLU A 191 0.31 -7.70 2.29
N ASN A 192 -0.87 -8.20 2.67
CA ASN A 192 -1.64 -7.68 3.81
C ASN A 192 -0.87 -7.78 5.15
N SER A 193 -0.18 -8.90 5.39
CA SER A 193 0.64 -9.05 6.60
C SER A 193 1.86 -8.10 6.59
N THR A 194 2.48 -7.89 5.43
CA THR A 194 3.64 -7.00 5.25
C THR A 194 3.26 -5.54 5.46
N ASP A 195 2.13 -5.10 4.89
CA ASP A 195 1.59 -3.75 5.13
C ASP A 195 1.22 -3.57 6.61
N THR A 196 0.51 -4.53 7.21
CA THR A 196 0.13 -4.48 8.64
C THR A 196 1.37 -4.36 9.54
N HIS A 197 2.42 -5.14 9.28
CA HIS A 197 3.70 -5.06 9.99
C HIS A 197 4.34 -3.66 9.83
N GLY A 198 4.40 -3.13 8.60
CA GLY A 198 4.92 -1.78 8.33
C GLY A 198 4.12 -0.68 9.04
N GLN A 199 2.79 -0.80 9.07
CA GLN A 199 1.91 0.14 9.77
C GLN A 199 2.08 0.10 11.29
N ILE A 200 2.36 -1.06 11.89
CA ILE A 200 2.66 -1.21 13.32
C ILE A 200 4.03 -0.64 13.65
N LYS A 201 5.05 -0.96 12.86
CA LYS A 201 6.39 -0.36 13.00
C LYS A 201 6.33 1.17 12.97
N LYS A 202 5.55 1.74 12.04
CA LYS A 202 5.30 3.19 11.97
C LYS A 202 4.60 3.73 13.23
N PHE A 203 3.59 3.03 13.74
CA PHE A 203 2.89 3.40 14.97
C PHE A 203 3.82 3.40 16.20
N ILE A 204 4.67 2.39 16.34
CA ILE A 204 5.67 2.28 17.43
C ILE A 204 6.60 3.51 17.41
N ALA A 205 7.17 3.85 16.25
CA ALA A 205 8.03 5.03 16.12
C ALA A 205 7.28 6.35 16.38
N GLU A 206 6.03 6.46 15.93
CA GLU A 206 5.17 7.63 16.17
C GLU A 206 4.82 7.78 17.66
N PHE A 207 4.62 6.67 18.37
CA PHE A 207 4.36 6.63 19.81
C PHE A 207 5.60 7.03 20.62
N ASP A 208 6.78 6.50 20.33
CA ASP A 208 8.02 6.84 21.05
C ASP A 208 8.35 8.34 20.91
N LEU A 209 8.23 8.88 19.69
CA LEU A 209 8.38 10.31 19.42
C LEU A 209 7.40 11.14 20.25
N PHE A 210 6.11 10.77 20.22
CA PHE A 210 5.08 11.53 20.93
C PHE A 210 5.16 11.39 22.46
N ARG A 211 5.55 10.23 22.99
CA ARG A 211 5.85 10.03 24.42
C ARG A 211 6.87 11.08 24.88
N GLY A 212 7.86 11.35 24.05
CA GLY A 212 8.78 12.46 24.21
C GLY A 212 8.08 13.80 24.37
N GLU A 213 7.39 14.25 23.32
CA GLU A 213 6.69 15.55 23.28
C GLU A 213 5.70 15.73 24.45
N ALA A 214 5.03 14.65 24.87
CA ALA A 214 4.16 14.62 26.05
C ALA A 214 4.93 14.88 27.37
N GLN A 215 6.14 14.33 27.53
CA GLN A 215 6.99 14.68 28.67
C GLN A 215 7.45 16.13 28.62
N VAL A 216 7.91 16.63 27.45
CA VAL A 216 8.30 18.05 27.31
C VAL A 216 7.15 19.00 27.67
N SER A 217 5.94 18.69 27.20
CA SER A 217 4.71 19.40 27.57
C SER A 217 4.47 19.38 29.08
N LYS A 218 4.49 18.19 29.72
CA LYS A 218 4.35 18.02 31.17
C LYS A 218 5.43 18.77 31.98
N VAL A 219 6.55 19.12 31.38
CA VAL A 219 7.66 19.79 32.07
C VAL A 219 7.52 21.30 31.97
N ASN A 220 7.31 21.82 30.76
CA ASN A 220 7.02 23.23 30.54
C ASN A 220 5.79 23.68 31.34
N ALA A 221 4.81 22.79 31.48
CA ALA A 221 3.69 22.90 32.40
C ALA A 221 4.07 23.18 33.86
N LEU A 222 4.89 22.32 34.45
CA LEU A 222 5.28 22.42 35.87
C LEU A 222 6.17 23.63 36.11
N ILE A 223 6.96 24.05 35.11
CA ILE A 223 7.71 25.30 35.13
C ILE A 223 6.75 26.50 35.16
N GLN A 224 5.78 26.59 34.24
CA GLN A 224 4.80 27.68 34.19
C GLN A 224 3.90 27.72 35.44
N VAL A 225 3.50 26.56 35.96
CA VAL A 225 2.77 26.45 37.24
C VAL A 225 3.64 26.95 38.40
N LYS A 226 4.95 26.65 38.41
CA LYS A 226 5.85 27.18 39.43
C LYS A 226 6.01 28.70 39.31
N GLU A 227 6.28 29.22 38.12
CA GLU A 227 6.37 30.67 37.87
C GLU A 227 5.10 31.41 38.35
N ALA A 228 3.92 30.81 38.15
CA ALA A 228 2.66 31.31 38.66
C ALA A 228 2.57 31.33 40.20
N LYS A 229 3.02 30.27 40.88
CA LYS A 229 3.09 30.23 42.35
C LYS A 229 4.10 31.25 42.90
N ASP A 230 5.29 31.35 42.30
CA ASP A 230 6.32 32.31 42.67
C ASP A 230 5.81 33.76 42.50
N SER A 231 4.99 34.04 41.48
CA SER A 231 4.31 35.34 41.27
C SER A 231 3.27 35.63 42.37
N ILE A 232 2.41 34.66 42.70
CA ILE A 232 1.46 34.76 43.81
C ILE A 232 2.18 35.02 45.14
N GLU A 233 3.26 34.29 45.45
CA GLU A 233 4.00 34.46 46.72
C GLU A 233 4.68 35.84 46.82
N LYS A 234 5.33 36.30 45.75
CA LYS A 234 5.88 37.68 45.68
C LYS A 234 4.78 38.73 45.93
N THR A 235 3.57 38.47 45.42
CA THR A 235 2.42 39.37 45.58
C THR A 235 1.88 39.34 47.00
N ALA A 236 1.75 38.17 47.64
CA ALA A 236 1.39 38.02 49.05
C ALA A 236 2.37 38.80 49.95
N LYS A 237 3.68 38.72 49.65
CA LYS A 237 4.69 39.48 50.39
C LYS A 237 4.49 41.00 50.25
N ARG A 238 4.25 41.51 49.04
CA ARG A 238 3.97 42.95 48.83
C ARG A 238 2.68 43.40 49.53
N PHE A 239 1.65 42.55 49.59
CA PHE A 239 0.43 42.84 50.37
C PHE A 239 0.68 42.91 51.87
N LYS A 240 1.52 42.01 52.41
CA LYS A 240 1.93 42.07 53.81
C LYS A 240 2.69 43.36 54.12
N GLU A 241 3.62 43.76 53.26
CA GLU A 241 4.35 45.03 53.39
C GLU A 241 3.41 46.26 53.31
N LEU A 242 2.44 46.27 52.39
CA LEU A 242 1.43 47.33 52.31
C LEU A 242 0.54 47.38 53.57
N LYS A 243 0.16 46.21 54.12
CA LYS A 243 -0.59 46.12 55.38
C LYS A 243 0.16 46.79 56.53
N GLU A 244 1.43 46.42 56.70
CA GLU A 244 2.29 46.95 57.75
C GLU A 244 2.43 48.48 57.66
N GLU A 245 2.42 49.04 56.45
CA GLU A 245 2.48 50.50 56.24
C GLU A 245 1.15 51.19 56.56
N ILE A 246 0.01 50.65 56.11
CA ILE A 246 -1.32 51.15 56.49
C ILE A 246 -1.51 51.13 58.02
N GLU A 247 -0.98 50.12 58.71
CA GLU A 247 -1.02 50.03 60.18
C GLU A 247 -0.15 51.10 60.90
N LYS A 248 0.92 51.59 60.25
CA LYS A 248 1.71 52.73 60.77
C LYS A 248 0.98 54.06 60.54
N SER A 249 0.46 54.29 59.33
CA SER A 249 -0.22 55.54 58.96
C SER A 249 -1.51 55.77 59.77
N SER A 250 -2.21 54.70 60.18
CA SER A 250 -3.50 54.77 60.89
C SER A 250 -3.46 55.29 62.34
N ARG A 251 -2.37 55.93 62.79
CA ARG A 251 -2.19 56.32 64.20
C ARG A 251 -2.76 57.70 64.56
N ASP A 252 -2.96 58.58 63.58
CA ASP A 252 -3.40 59.97 63.80
C ASP A 252 -4.77 60.28 63.16
N GLY A 253 -5.70 60.83 63.95
CA GLY A 253 -6.88 61.58 63.46
C GLY A 253 -8.06 60.79 62.86
N ASP A 254 -8.95 61.53 62.19
CA ASP A 254 -10.23 61.07 61.60
C ASP A 254 -10.07 60.07 60.44
N GLU A 255 -8.88 59.94 59.83
CA GLU A 255 -8.63 58.98 58.77
C GLU A 255 -8.79 57.52 59.22
N LYS A 256 -8.72 57.27 60.54
CA LYS A 256 -8.82 55.97 61.20
C LYS A 256 -10.05 55.15 60.79
N LEU A 257 -11.17 55.79 60.41
CA LEU A 257 -12.38 55.08 59.96
C LEU A 257 -12.32 54.61 58.50
N LYS A 258 -11.58 55.34 57.64
CA LYS A 258 -11.34 54.92 56.24
C LYS A 258 -10.25 53.87 56.17
N SER A 259 -9.17 54.06 56.93
CA SER A 259 -8.05 53.13 56.96
C SER A 259 -8.43 51.77 57.56
N SER A 260 -9.35 51.70 58.54
CA SER A 260 -9.82 50.42 59.10
C SER A 260 -10.52 49.54 58.05
N ARG A 261 -11.45 50.10 57.27
CA ARG A 261 -12.16 49.36 56.20
C ARG A 261 -11.19 48.83 55.13
N VAL A 262 -10.16 49.60 54.81
CA VAL A 262 -9.11 49.16 53.89
C VAL A 262 -8.21 48.11 54.53
N LYS A 263 -7.81 48.27 55.79
CA LYS A 263 -7.02 47.30 56.56
C LYS A 263 -7.66 45.92 56.62
N ASP A 264 -8.98 45.86 56.81
CA ASP A 264 -9.73 44.59 56.82
C ASP A 264 -9.68 43.91 55.45
N LYS A 265 -9.97 44.64 54.36
CA LYS A 265 -9.80 44.14 52.98
C LYS A 265 -8.36 43.68 52.69
N VAL A 266 -7.34 44.46 53.08
CA VAL A 266 -5.93 44.09 52.89
C VAL A 266 -5.59 42.81 53.66
N THR A 267 -6.16 42.61 54.85
CA THR A 267 -5.97 41.40 55.65
C THR A 267 -6.61 40.18 54.97
N GLU A 268 -7.87 40.31 54.54
CA GLU A 268 -8.57 39.27 53.77
C GLU A 268 -7.77 38.89 52.51
N MET A 269 -7.22 39.88 51.80
CA MET A 269 -6.43 39.63 50.59
C MET A 269 -5.07 39.00 50.90
N ALA A 270 -4.36 39.46 51.91
CA ALA A 270 -3.10 38.84 52.32
C ALA A 270 -3.30 37.35 52.67
N GLU A 271 -4.40 37.00 53.33
CA GLU A 271 -4.76 35.61 53.65
C GLU A 271 -5.17 34.81 52.41
N ALA A 272 -5.97 35.39 51.50
CA ALA A 272 -6.37 34.74 50.24
C ALA A 272 -5.15 34.44 49.34
N VAL A 273 -4.26 35.42 49.12
CA VAL A 273 -3.05 35.25 48.31
C VAL A 273 -2.06 34.29 48.99
N ALA A 274 -1.92 34.34 50.33
CA ALA A 274 -1.10 33.38 51.07
C ALA A 274 -1.67 31.95 51.05
N LYS A 275 -3.00 31.78 50.94
CA LYS A 275 -3.64 30.47 50.74
C LYS A 275 -3.38 29.94 49.32
N ALA A 276 -3.51 30.79 48.30
CA ALA A 276 -3.18 30.45 46.92
C ALA A 276 -1.67 30.14 46.72
N GLY A 277 -0.79 30.69 47.55
CA GLY A 277 0.64 30.35 47.56
C GLY A 277 0.96 28.95 48.14
N LYS A 278 0.06 28.32 48.91
CA LYS A 278 0.29 27.03 49.59
C LYS A 278 0.06 25.79 48.71
N ILE A 279 -0.06 25.93 47.39
CA ILE A 279 -0.27 24.81 46.48
C ILE A 279 1.04 24.01 46.35
N GLU A 280 1.03 22.74 46.77
CA GLU A 280 2.20 21.84 46.88
C GLU A 280 3.20 22.00 45.71
N GLU A 281 4.48 22.28 46.00
CA GLU A 281 5.50 22.42 44.94
C GLU A 281 5.63 21.13 44.12
N PRO A 282 5.76 21.22 42.79
CA PRO A 282 6.07 20.05 41.98
C PRO A 282 7.42 19.46 42.40
N LYS A 283 7.42 18.18 42.77
CA LYS A 283 8.56 17.50 43.39
C LYS A 283 9.81 17.66 42.52
N LYS A 284 10.87 18.28 43.06
CA LYS A 284 12.13 18.63 42.37
C LYS A 284 12.76 17.51 41.52
N LYS A 285 12.55 16.24 41.90
CA LYS A 285 12.98 15.06 41.12
C LYS A 285 12.32 15.00 39.73
N GLU A 286 11.06 15.40 39.59
CA GLU A 286 10.35 15.44 38.30
C GLU A 286 10.85 16.56 37.38
N LEU A 287 11.29 17.69 37.94
CA LEU A 287 11.90 18.80 37.19
C LEU A 287 13.34 18.50 36.74
N LEU A 288 14.12 17.76 37.54
CA LEU A 288 15.50 17.41 37.20
C LEU A 288 15.60 16.28 36.18
N SER A 289 14.76 15.23 36.28
CA SER A 289 14.72 14.19 35.25
C SER A 289 14.38 14.80 33.88
N ALA A 290 13.54 15.82 33.88
CA ALA A 290 13.02 16.46 32.69
C ALA A 290 14.03 17.28 31.88
N ALA A 291 14.88 18.07 32.52
CA ALA A 291 15.90 18.85 31.81
C ALA A 291 16.91 17.92 31.09
N VAL A 292 17.29 16.83 31.75
CA VAL A 292 18.12 15.77 31.17
C VAL A 292 17.37 15.06 30.05
N TYR A 293 16.12 14.65 30.29
CA TYR A 293 15.27 13.98 29.31
C TYR A 293 15.05 14.82 28.05
N ASN A 294 14.93 16.14 28.16
CA ASN A 294 14.80 17.05 27.01
C ASN A 294 15.98 16.94 26.04
N VAL A 295 17.21 16.87 26.55
CA VAL A 295 18.42 16.74 25.72
C VAL A 295 18.47 15.35 25.07
N THR A 296 18.31 14.30 25.87
CA THR A 296 18.32 12.91 25.33
C THR A 296 17.19 12.69 24.33
N LEU A 297 16.04 13.31 24.53
CA LEU A 297 14.89 13.20 23.64
C LEU A 297 15.10 13.93 22.31
N MET A 298 15.76 15.09 22.31
CA MET A 298 16.11 15.77 21.06
C MET A 298 17.02 14.88 20.19
N GLU A 299 17.99 14.19 20.80
CA GLU A 299 18.85 13.22 20.11
C GLU A 299 18.07 12.00 19.60
N GLU A 300 17.20 11.40 20.43
CA GLU A 300 16.33 10.28 20.02
C GLU A 300 15.36 10.68 18.90
N ARG A 301 14.80 11.90 18.95
CA ARG A 301 13.98 12.47 17.88
C ARG A 301 14.76 12.61 16.59
N GLU A 302 16.00 13.11 16.65
CA GLU A 302 16.83 13.24 15.46
C GLU A 302 17.18 11.88 14.86
N LYS A 303 17.51 10.87 15.69
CA LYS A 303 17.68 9.47 15.24
C LYS A 303 16.42 8.92 14.57
N ALA A 304 15.25 9.09 15.20
CA ALA A 304 13.98 8.60 14.66
C ALA A 304 13.63 9.27 13.32
N VAL A 305 13.84 10.58 13.20
CA VAL A 305 13.63 11.32 11.93
C VAL A 305 14.59 10.82 10.84
N ARG A 306 15.86 10.57 11.16
CA ARG A 306 16.83 9.98 10.22
C ARG A 306 16.41 8.58 9.77
N LEU A 307 16.03 7.70 10.70
CA LEU A 307 15.56 6.34 10.38
C LEU A 307 14.32 6.35 9.46
N VAL A 308 13.35 7.24 9.72
CA VAL A 308 12.17 7.38 8.86
C VAL A 308 12.55 7.96 7.48
N ALA A 309 13.48 8.91 7.41
CA ALA A 309 13.98 9.43 6.14
C ALA A 309 14.69 8.35 5.32
N ASP A 310 15.56 7.55 5.95
CA ASP A 310 16.27 6.44 5.33
C ASP A 310 15.31 5.34 4.83
N GLU A 311 14.26 5.03 5.61
CA GLU A 311 13.22 4.07 5.20
C GLU A 311 12.37 4.59 4.03
N VAL A 312 12.02 5.88 4.01
CA VAL A 312 11.34 6.52 2.88
C VAL A 312 12.21 6.51 1.62
N VAL A 313 13.51 6.80 1.75
CA VAL A 313 14.49 6.68 0.66
C VAL A 313 14.61 5.23 0.17
N GLY A 314 14.61 4.26 1.10
CA GLY A 314 14.60 2.83 0.80
C GLY A 314 13.38 2.40 -0.02
N ILE A 315 12.18 2.78 0.42
CA ILE A 315 10.91 2.49 -0.27
C ILE A 315 10.90 3.14 -1.67
N HIS A 316 11.37 4.39 -1.80
CA HIS A 316 11.49 5.05 -3.10
C HIS A 316 12.48 4.35 -4.03
N ARG A 317 13.63 3.90 -3.50
CA ARG A 317 14.64 3.13 -4.26
C ARG A 317 14.08 1.79 -4.72
N GLU A 318 13.41 1.05 -3.85
CA GLU A 318 12.81 -0.24 -4.20
C GLU A 318 11.69 -0.07 -5.23
N LYS A 319 10.81 0.93 -5.06
CA LYS A 319 9.75 1.24 -6.03
C LYS A 319 10.34 1.62 -7.41
N ALA A 320 11.42 2.38 -7.44
CA ALA A 320 12.14 2.70 -8.67
C ALA A 320 12.79 1.46 -9.30
N GLU A 321 13.35 0.55 -8.50
CA GLU A 321 13.93 -0.70 -8.99
C GLU A 321 12.86 -1.67 -9.54
N ARG A 322 11.74 -1.85 -8.83
CA ARG A 322 10.59 -2.63 -9.32
C ARG A 322 10.05 -2.06 -10.65
N ALA A 323 9.91 -0.73 -10.75
CA ALA A 323 9.51 -0.07 -12.00
C ALA A 323 10.52 -0.28 -13.13
N ARG A 324 11.83 -0.25 -12.84
CA ARG A 324 12.89 -0.54 -13.83
C ARG A 324 12.83 -1.99 -14.31
N ARG A 325 12.66 -2.96 -13.41
CA ARG A 325 12.53 -4.39 -13.78
C ARG A 325 11.30 -4.63 -14.66
N ALA A 326 10.14 -4.05 -14.31
CA ALA A 326 8.93 -4.14 -15.11
C ALA A 326 9.07 -3.49 -16.50
N ALA A 327 9.78 -2.35 -16.59
CA ALA A 327 10.06 -1.71 -17.88
C ALA A 327 11.01 -2.55 -18.77
N GLU A 328 12.02 -3.19 -18.17
CA GLU A 328 12.94 -4.09 -18.88
C GLU A 328 12.23 -5.36 -19.37
N GLU A 329 11.34 -5.94 -18.56
CA GLU A 329 10.52 -7.09 -18.93
C GLU A 329 9.56 -6.74 -20.08
N ALA A 330 8.83 -5.62 -19.97
CA ALA A 330 7.96 -5.13 -21.05
C ALA A 330 8.73 -4.80 -22.35
N GLN A 331 9.99 -4.35 -22.26
CA GLN A 331 10.84 -4.18 -23.44
C GLN A 331 11.20 -5.54 -24.07
N ARG A 332 11.60 -6.53 -23.26
CA ARG A 332 11.92 -7.89 -23.75
C ARG A 332 10.71 -8.57 -24.40
N GLU A 333 9.50 -8.35 -23.89
CA GLU A 333 8.27 -8.84 -24.53
C GLU A 333 8.02 -8.17 -25.89
N ARG A 334 8.19 -6.84 -25.98
CA ARG A 334 8.07 -6.11 -27.26
C ARG A 334 9.09 -6.59 -28.29
N GLU A 335 10.34 -6.79 -27.90
CA GLU A 335 11.39 -7.32 -28.78
C GLU A 335 11.09 -8.76 -29.25
N ARG A 336 10.44 -9.59 -28.42
CA ARG A 336 9.97 -10.92 -28.84
C ARG A 336 8.82 -10.83 -29.82
N ALA A 337 7.81 -10.00 -29.53
CA ALA A 337 6.67 -9.79 -30.41
C ALA A 337 7.09 -9.27 -31.79
N GLN A 338 8.02 -8.31 -31.85
CA GLN A 338 8.60 -7.80 -33.10
C GLN A 338 9.34 -8.89 -33.89
N ARG A 339 10.13 -9.75 -33.23
CA ARG A 339 10.81 -10.87 -33.91
C ARG A 339 9.82 -11.90 -34.44
N GLU A 340 8.75 -12.20 -33.71
CA GLU A 340 7.69 -13.10 -34.19
C GLU A 340 6.92 -12.48 -35.37
N GLU A 341 6.70 -11.17 -35.39
CA GLU A 341 6.07 -10.45 -36.50
C GLU A 341 6.98 -10.45 -37.74
N GLU A 342 8.26 -10.07 -37.61
CA GLU A 342 9.26 -10.17 -38.68
C GLU A 342 9.40 -11.60 -39.24
N GLU A 343 9.34 -12.63 -38.39
CA GLU A 343 9.42 -14.02 -38.84
C GLU A 343 8.16 -14.44 -39.60
N ARG A 344 6.97 -13.98 -39.18
CA ARG A 344 5.71 -14.20 -39.92
C ARG A 344 5.74 -13.51 -41.27
N GLU A 345 6.19 -12.26 -41.35
CA GLU A 345 6.34 -11.53 -42.61
C GLU A 345 7.31 -12.24 -43.57
N ARG A 346 8.46 -12.71 -43.05
CA ARG A 346 9.42 -13.51 -43.84
C ARG A 346 8.80 -14.80 -44.38
N ARG A 347 8.04 -15.53 -43.56
CA ARG A 347 7.35 -16.77 -43.99
C ARG A 347 6.33 -16.48 -45.09
N VAL A 348 5.51 -15.43 -44.94
CA VAL A 348 4.53 -15.02 -45.96
C VAL A 348 5.22 -14.57 -47.26
N ALA A 349 6.32 -13.82 -47.17
CA ALA A 349 7.10 -13.41 -48.33
C ALA A 349 7.75 -14.61 -49.06
N GLU A 350 8.27 -15.59 -48.31
CA GLU A 350 8.84 -16.81 -48.87
C GLU A 350 7.77 -17.69 -49.55
N GLU A 351 6.61 -17.87 -48.93
CA GLU A 351 5.48 -18.60 -49.52
C GLU A 351 4.99 -17.92 -50.81
N ALA A 352 4.83 -16.60 -50.81
CA ALA A 352 4.46 -15.84 -52.01
C ALA A 352 5.53 -15.92 -53.13
N GLN A 353 6.81 -16.03 -52.78
CA GLN A 353 7.89 -16.23 -53.75
C GLN A 353 7.87 -17.66 -54.34
N ARG A 354 7.68 -18.68 -53.49
CA ARG A 354 7.50 -20.08 -53.91
C ARG A 354 6.26 -20.26 -54.80
N GLU A 355 5.16 -19.56 -54.51
CA GLU A 355 3.96 -19.58 -55.35
C GLU A 355 4.22 -18.95 -56.73
N LYS A 356 4.86 -17.77 -56.79
CA LYS A 356 5.28 -17.16 -58.06
C LYS A 356 6.16 -18.08 -58.89
N GLU A 357 7.12 -18.75 -58.27
CA GLU A 357 8.00 -19.72 -58.95
C GLU A 357 7.22 -20.93 -59.49
N ARG A 358 6.24 -21.45 -58.73
CA ARG A 358 5.34 -22.53 -59.19
C ARG A 358 4.48 -22.11 -60.38
N VAL A 359 3.87 -20.92 -60.31
CA VAL A 359 3.05 -20.36 -61.42
C VAL A 359 3.91 -20.14 -62.66
N GLN A 360 5.15 -19.65 -62.50
CA GLN A 360 6.08 -19.49 -63.61
C GLN A 360 6.46 -20.85 -64.24
N LYS A 361 6.84 -21.84 -63.43
CA LYS A 361 7.18 -23.19 -63.92
C LYS A 361 6.00 -23.87 -64.63
N GLU A 362 4.78 -23.73 -64.10
CA GLU A 362 3.58 -24.27 -64.76
C GLU A 362 3.31 -23.57 -66.09
N ARG A 363 3.53 -22.25 -66.17
CA ARG A 363 3.42 -21.49 -67.42
C ARG A 363 4.47 -21.93 -68.45
N GLU A 364 5.73 -22.06 -68.06
CA GLU A 364 6.81 -22.56 -68.91
C GLU A 364 6.55 -23.99 -69.40
N GLU A 365 6.00 -24.86 -68.55
CA GLU A 365 5.61 -26.23 -68.93
C GLU A 365 4.42 -26.24 -69.91
N ARG A 366 3.41 -25.39 -69.71
CA ARG A 366 2.28 -25.21 -70.64
C ARG A 366 2.76 -24.67 -71.99
N GLU A 367 3.61 -23.64 -72.00
CA GLU A 367 4.19 -23.07 -73.23
C GLU A 367 5.06 -24.12 -73.97
N ARG A 368 5.83 -24.93 -73.23
CA ARG A 368 6.59 -26.06 -73.81
C ARG A 368 5.68 -27.15 -74.41
N LYS A 369 4.58 -27.52 -73.74
CA LYS A 369 3.60 -28.49 -74.25
C LYS A 369 2.93 -27.99 -75.53
N VAL A 370 2.51 -26.72 -75.57
CA VAL A 370 1.93 -26.09 -76.77
C VAL A 370 2.96 -26.04 -77.91
N ALA A 371 4.22 -25.72 -77.63
CA ALA A 371 5.28 -25.72 -78.63
C ALA A 371 5.57 -27.13 -79.18
N GLU A 372 5.59 -28.16 -78.31
CA GLU A 372 5.79 -29.55 -78.72
C GLU A 372 4.60 -30.08 -79.53
N GLU A 373 3.37 -29.76 -79.13
CA GLU A 373 2.16 -30.15 -79.86
C GLU A 373 2.11 -29.48 -81.24
N ALA A 374 2.40 -28.18 -81.34
CA ALA A 374 2.53 -27.46 -82.62
C ALA A 374 3.67 -28.02 -83.48
N GLN A 375 4.77 -28.51 -82.89
CA GLN A 375 5.85 -29.17 -83.61
C GLN A 375 5.41 -30.56 -84.13
N ARG A 376 4.68 -31.34 -83.33
CA ARG A 376 4.10 -32.63 -83.74
C ARG A 376 3.04 -32.46 -84.83
N GLU A 377 2.22 -31.40 -84.78
CA GLU A 377 1.28 -31.06 -85.87
C GLU A 377 2.02 -30.67 -87.14
N ARG A 378 3.07 -29.83 -87.06
CA ARG A 378 3.91 -29.51 -88.22
C ARG A 378 4.60 -30.75 -88.81
N GLU A 379 5.05 -31.68 -87.97
CA GLU A 379 5.65 -32.94 -88.44
C GLU A 379 4.61 -33.87 -89.07
N ARG A 380 3.40 -33.96 -88.51
CA ARG A 380 2.26 -34.69 -89.12
C ARG A 380 1.85 -34.07 -90.46
N ALA A 381 1.69 -32.75 -90.52
CA ALA A 381 1.39 -32.03 -91.76
C ALA A 381 2.49 -32.23 -92.81
N ARG A 382 3.77 -32.22 -92.40
CA ARG A 382 4.90 -32.52 -93.29
C ARG A 382 4.87 -33.96 -93.79
N LYS A 383 4.57 -34.95 -92.92
CA LYS A 383 4.42 -36.36 -93.33
C LYS A 383 3.23 -36.58 -94.26
N VAL A 384 2.10 -35.92 -94.03
CA VAL A 384 0.95 -35.95 -94.94
C VAL A 384 1.30 -35.31 -96.27
N ALA A 385 1.94 -34.14 -96.29
CA ALA A 385 2.37 -33.49 -97.53
C ALA A 385 3.46 -34.28 -98.27
N GLU A 386 4.37 -34.95 -97.55
CA GLU A 386 5.41 -35.80 -98.13
C GLU A 386 4.82 -37.12 -98.67
N GLU A 387 3.86 -37.73 -97.96
CA GLU A 387 3.13 -38.91 -98.45
C GLU A 387 2.21 -38.56 -99.62
N GLU A 388 1.56 -37.39 -99.61
CA GLU A 388 0.75 -36.90 -100.72
C GLU A 388 1.63 -36.59 -101.94
N ALA A 389 2.78 -35.93 -101.75
CA ALA A 389 3.78 -35.74 -102.82
C ALA A 389 4.41 -37.06 -103.28
N LEU A 390 4.56 -38.06 -102.41
CA LEU A 390 5.03 -39.40 -102.81
C LEU A 390 3.96 -40.12 -103.62
N ARG A 391 2.69 -40.07 -103.20
CA ARG A 391 1.53 -40.60 -103.93
C ARG A 391 1.31 -39.85 -105.25
N GLU A 392 1.60 -38.56 -105.31
CA GLU A 392 1.54 -37.77 -106.54
C GLU A 392 2.70 -38.11 -107.49
N ARG A 393 3.92 -38.30 -106.97
CA ARG A 393 5.06 -38.85 -107.74
C ARG A 393 4.84 -40.29 -108.18
N GLU A 394 4.20 -41.12 -107.37
CA GLU A 394 3.86 -42.50 -107.70
C GLU A 394 2.69 -42.55 -108.70
N ARG A 395 1.72 -41.64 -108.62
CA ARG A 395 0.70 -41.43 -109.65
C ARG A 395 1.34 -40.91 -110.95
N ALA A 396 2.25 -39.95 -110.90
CA ALA A 396 2.97 -39.46 -112.07
C ALA A 396 3.85 -40.56 -112.70
N ARG A 397 4.51 -41.38 -111.87
CA ARG A 397 5.30 -42.52 -112.33
C ARG A 397 4.42 -43.64 -112.90
N LYS A 398 3.29 -43.94 -112.27
CA LYS A 398 2.31 -44.91 -112.80
C LYS A 398 1.61 -44.39 -114.04
N VAL A 399 1.39 -43.07 -114.19
CA VAL A 399 0.93 -42.46 -115.45
C VAL A 399 2.02 -42.54 -116.51
N ALA A 400 3.30 -42.32 -116.19
CA ALA A 400 4.40 -42.48 -117.15
C ALA A 400 4.64 -43.95 -117.56
N GLU A 401 4.56 -44.90 -116.63
CA GLU A 401 4.64 -46.34 -116.91
C GLU A 401 3.38 -46.84 -117.64
N ASP A 402 2.18 -46.35 -117.29
CA ASP A 402 0.93 -46.65 -118.01
C ASP A 402 0.86 -45.99 -119.40
N GLU A 403 1.38 -44.78 -119.62
CA GLU A 403 1.43 -44.15 -120.94
C GLU A 403 2.40 -44.91 -121.85
N ALA A 404 3.55 -45.34 -121.33
CA ALA A 404 4.48 -46.22 -122.04
C ALA A 404 3.92 -47.63 -122.35
N GLN A 405 2.94 -48.13 -121.58
CA GLN A 405 2.23 -49.39 -121.85
C GLN A 405 0.88 -49.22 -122.57
N LYS A 406 0.32 -48.02 -122.68
CA LYS A 406 -0.98 -47.76 -123.34
C LYS A 406 -0.85 -47.13 -124.73
N GLU A 407 0.35 -46.70 -125.12
CA GLU A 407 0.67 -46.40 -126.53
C GLU A 407 0.63 -47.68 -127.41
N SER A 408 0.80 -48.88 -126.83
CA SER A 408 0.70 -50.17 -127.54
C SER A 408 -0.70 -50.81 -127.52
N GLU A 409 -1.50 -50.62 -126.47
CA GLU A 409 -2.77 -51.35 -126.27
C GLU A 409 -4.04 -50.49 -126.23
N ARG A 410 -3.98 -49.21 -126.65
CA ARG A 410 -5.18 -48.39 -126.95
C ARG A 410 -5.18 -47.77 -128.35
N ARG A 411 -4.62 -48.52 -129.29
CA ARG A 411 -5.47 -49.06 -130.37
C ARG A 411 -6.56 -49.90 -129.71
N MET A 412 -7.83 -49.56 -129.98
CA MET A 412 -9.08 -50.17 -129.47
C MET A 412 -9.84 -49.40 -128.36
N VAL A 413 -10.75 -48.55 -128.86
CA VAL A 413 -12.12 -48.30 -128.35
C VAL A 413 -12.28 -47.53 -127.03
N GLU A 414 -12.30 -46.21 -127.20
CA GLU A 414 -13.36 -45.28 -126.76
C GLU A 414 -14.39 -45.71 -125.68
N GLY A 415 -14.56 -44.85 -124.66
CA GLY A 415 -15.83 -44.13 -124.55
C GLY A 415 -16.59 -44.11 -123.20
N LYS A 416 -16.82 -42.87 -122.70
CA LYS A 416 -18.02 -42.40 -121.96
C LYS A 416 -18.11 -42.90 -120.48
N LYS A 417 -18.72 -42.21 -119.49
CA LYS A 417 -19.34 -40.86 -119.36
C LYS A 417 -19.61 -40.54 -117.84
N LYS A 418 -19.50 -39.24 -117.47
CA LYS A 418 -20.42 -38.42 -116.59
C LYS A 418 -20.45 -38.50 -115.04
N LYS A 419 -20.40 -37.29 -114.41
CA LYS A 419 -21.29 -36.68 -113.36
C LYS A 419 -21.50 -37.40 -112.00
N ASP A 420 -21.80 -36.78 -110.85
CA ASP A 420 -21.94 -35.38 -110.35
C ASP A 420 -22.03 -35.40 -108.79
N ASN A 421 -22.06 -34.23 -108.13
CA ASN A 421 -22.64 -33.95 -106.78
C ASN A 421 -21.94 -34.48 -105.49
N SER A 422 -22.15 -33.95 -104.26
CA SER A 422 -22.48 -32.60 -103.74
C SER A 422 -22.65 -32.66 -102.19
N VAL A 423 -22.23 -31.62 -101.42
CA VAL A 423 -22.77 -31.18 -100.07
C VAL A 423 -22.78 -32.24 -98.92
N GLY A 424 -22.19 -32.03 -97.73
CA GLY A 424 -22.59 -31.06 -96.69
C GLY A 424 -22.23 -31.52 -95.24
N PRO A 425 -22.65 -30.81 -94.17
CA PRO A 425 -21.99 -30.84 -92.84
C PRO A 425 -22.86 -31.23 -91.60
N ALA A 426 -22.21 -31.54 -90.46
CA ALA A 426 -22.70 -31.50 -89.05
C ALA A 426 -21.48 -31.61 -88.09
N LEU A 427 -21.36 -31.07 -86.86
CA LEU A 427 -22.17 -30.25 -85.94
C LEU A 427 -23.13 -30.98 -84.94
N VAL A 428 -22.61 -31.39 -83.77
CA VAL A 428 -23.34 -31.87 -82.55
C VAL A 428 -22.46 -31.60 -81.29
N HIS A 429 -22.88 -31.57 -80.00
CA HIS A 429 -23.90 -30.85 -79.22
C HIS A 429 -23.83 -31.38 -77.74
N GLY A 430 -23.39 -30.57 -76.75
CA GLY A 430 -23.58 -30.75 -75.28
C GLY A 430 -23.16 -32.08 -74.60
N PRO A 431 -23.59 -32.36 -73.33
CA PRO A 431 -23.95 -31.45 -72.22
C PRO A 431 -23.51 -31.93 -70.79
N LEU A 432 -23.88 -31.17 -69.74
CA LEU A 432 -24.33 -31.63 -68.38
C LEU A 432 -23.38 -32.36 -67.37
N LEU A 433 -23.14 -31.76 -66.18
CA LEU A 433 -23.55 -32.23 -64.81
C LEU A 433 -22.72 -31.68 -63.59
N LEU A 434 -23.33 -31.75 -62.39
CA LEU A 434 -22.80 -31.49 -61.00
C LEU A 434 -22.52 -30.01 -60.63
N LEU A 435 -23.21 -29.32 -59.72
CA LEU A 435 -24.19 -29.64 -58.64
C LEU A 435 -23.59 -30.19 -57.32
N LEU A 436 -23.07 -29.32 -56.43
CA LEU A 436 -23.13 -29.48 -54.96
C LEU A 436 -22.65 -28.25 -54.14
N VAL A 437 -23.17 -28.12 -52.91
CA VAL A 437 -22.79 -27.20 -51.80
C VAL A 437 -23.02 -25.69 -52.02
N LEU A 438 -24.27 -25.25 -51.80
CA LEU A 438 -24.59 -23.87 -51.38
C LEU A 438 -25.74 -23.92 -50.35
N MET A 439 -25.41 -24.21 -49.08
CA MET A 439 -26.30 -24.09 -47.91
C MET A 439 -25.44 -24.11 -46.63
N CYS A 440 -25.11 -22.93 -46.09
CA CYS A 440 -24.63 -22.74 -44.72
C CYS A 440 -24.86 -21.27 -44.30
N VAL A 441 -26.12 -20.96 -43.99
CA VAL A 441 -26.54 -19.68 -43.39
C VAL A 441 -27.50 -19.99 -42.25
N LEU A 442 -27.50 -19.14 -41.22
CA LEU A 442 -28.40 -19.09 -40.06
C LEU A 442 -28.25 -20.17 -38.97
N GLY A 443 -28.00 -19.66 -37.76
CA GLY A 443 -28.96 -19.90 -36.67
C GLY A 443 -28.54 -20.81 -35.52
N TYR A 444 -27.70 -20.30 -34.61
CA TYR A 444 -27.65 -20.82 -33.23
C TYR A 444 -27.71 -19.69 -32.21
N THR A 445 -28.93 -19.34 -31.82
CA THR A 445 -29.26 -18.56 -30.63
C THR A 445 -30.37 -19.31 -29.88
N LEU A 446 -30.04 -19.95 -28.75
CA LEU A 446 -30.87 -20.16 -27.54
C LEU A 446 -30.42 -21.39 -26.72
N VAL A 447 -30.65 -21.29 -25.40
CA VAL A 447 -30.62 -22.34 -24.35
C VAL A 447 -29.25 -22.87 -23.90
N CYS A 448 -28.68 -22.22 -22.88
CA CYS A 448 -28.63 -22.74 -21.49
C CYS A 448 -28.12 -21.64 -20.54
#